data_AF-A0A1L9P7G4-F1
#
_entry.id   AF-A0A1L9P7G4-F1
#
_cell.length_a   1.000
_cell.length_b   1.000
_cell.length_c   1.000
_cell.angle_alpha   90.00
_cell.angle_beta   90.00
_cell.angle_gamma   90.00
#
_symmetry.space_group_name_H-M   'P 1'
#
loop_
_entity.id
_entity.type
_entity.pdbx_description
1 polymer ?
#
loop_
_entity_poly.entity_id
_entity_poly.type
_entity_poly.pdbx_seq_one_letter_code
_entity_poly.pdbx_strand_id
1 'polypeptide(L)'
;MALNIPQPEQYTLPSTAHVPNSPMPVLVYRNVLPMPRTMEVTQEFIESHGWSRQGIVWPAIYTRHFHPNVHECYAILSGHSEVLMGVGKLDNANGHKPEDHDSEEIGLFLTLREGDVIVHPAGTGHAKISDERDYRYLSFFPSGSPRWVSCNGDTELDRDDPLAETMAVPTPPDPVLGNYGHLNALWSGPRRAYFSKAGSKAGKCS
;
A
#
# COMPACT_ATOMS: atom_id res chain seq x y z
N MET A 1 -30.71 -2.56 1.62
CA MET A 1 -29.97 -3.77 1.24
C MET A 1 -28.54 -3.53 1.63
N ALA A 2 -27.95 -4.35 2.51
CA ALA A 2 -26.52 -4.26 2.77
C ALA A 2 -25.77 -4.56 1.46
N LEU A 3 -24.83 -3.69 1.08
CA LEU A 3 -23.96 -3.97 -0.06
C LEU A 3 -23.21 -5.27 0.24
N ASN A 4 -23.42 -6.30 -0.58
CA ASN A 4 -22.64 -7.53 -0.49
C ASN A 4 -21.27 -7.25 -1.11
N ILE A 5 -20.35 -6.70 -0.30
CA ILE A 5 -19.01 -6.35 -0.74
C ILE A 5 -18.19 -7.65 -0.87
N PRO A 6 -17.72 -8.01 -2.09
CA PRO A 6 -16.94 -9.23 -2.28
C PRO A 6 -15.61 -9.14 -1.54
N GLN A 7 -14.99 -10.31 -1.35
CA GLN A 7 -13.63 -10.39 -0.83
C GLN A 7 -12.67 -9.60 -1.74
N PRO A 8 -11.73 -8.81 -1.19
CA PRO A 8 -10.79 -8.03 -1.98
C PRO A 8 -9.79 -8.93 -2.72
N GLU A 9 -9.27 -8.42 -3.83
CA GLU A 9 -8.08 -8.98 -4.48
C GLU A 9 -6.89 -8.92 -3.50
N GLN A 10 -6.02 -9.92 -3.56
CA GLN A 10 -4.89 -10.07 -2.64
C GLN A 10 -3.58 -10.19 -3.42
N TYR A 11 -2.63 -9.32 -3.08
CA TYR A 11 -1.32 -9.30 -3.72
C TYR A 11 -0.24 -9.36 -2.65
N THR A 12 0.40 -10.54 -2.52
CA THR A 12 1.57 -10.70 -1.66
C THR A 12 2.81 -10.31 -2.44
N LEU A 13 3.64 -9.44 -1.86
CA LEU A 13 4.84 -8.90 -2.49
C LEU A 13 6.07 -9.47 -1.78
N PRO A 14 7.06 -10.00 -2.50
CA PRO A 14 8.31 -10.45 -1.85
C PRO A 14 9.10 -9.25 -1.33
N SER A 15 9.77 -9.41 -0.19
CA SER A 15 10.76 -8.44 0.29
C SER A 15 11.91 -8.30 -0.71
N THR A 16 12.43 -7.09 -0.89
CA THR A 16 13.62 -6.82 -1.70
C THR A 16 14.83 -6.49 -0.82
N ALA A 17 15.94 -6.07 -1.42
CA ALA A 17 17.08 -5.56 -0.66
C ALA A 17 16.81 -4.16 -0.07
N HIS A 18 15.85 -3.40 -0.62
CA HIS A 18 15.62 -2.00 -0.27
C HIS A 18 14.22 -1.71 0.29
N VAL A 19 13.29 -2.66 0.16
CA VAL A 19 11.90 -2.52 0.62
C VAL A 19 11.50 -3.78 1.38
N PRO A 20 10.97 -3.64 2.61
CA PRO A 20 10.68 -4.81 3.44
C PRO A 20 9.50 -5.62 2.90
N ASN A 21 8.49 -4.97 2.30
CA ASN A 21 7.23 -5.57 1.83
C ASN A 21 6.65 -6.57 2.83
N SER A 22 5.75 -6.09 3.69
CA SER A 22 5.12 -6.96 4.69
C SER A 22 4.55 -8.25 4.07
N PRO A 23 4.66 -9.41 4.74
CA PRO A 23 4.03 -10.66 4.32
C PRO A 23 2.50 -10.61 4.34
N MET A 24 1.89 -9.56 4.91
CA MET A 24 0.46 -9.30 4.74
C MET A 24 0.20 -8.88 3.28
N PRO A 25 -0.85 -9.38 2.62
CA PRO A 25 -1.15 -8.99 1.24
C PRO A 25 -1.67 -7.56 1.16
N VAL A 26 -1.28 -6.86 0.10
CA VAL A 26 -2.01 -5.67 -0.37
C VAL A 26 -3.42 -6.10 -0.75
N LEU A 27 -4.41 -5.33 -0.32
CA LEU A 27 -5.82 -5.61 -0.56
C LEU A 27 -6.40 -4.57 -1.52
N VAL A 28 -7.13 -5.01 -2.56
CA VAL A 28 -7.85 -4.10 -3.46
C VAL A 28 -9.33 -4.45 -3.47
N TYR A 29 -10.14 -3.52 -3.00
CA TYR A 29 -11.60 -3.57 -3.04
C TYR A 29 -12.06 -2.80 -4.28
N ARG A 30 -12.70 -3.52 -5.21
CA ARG A 30 -13.11 -2.94 -6.48
C ARG A 30 -14.47 -2.25 -6.36
N ASN A 31 -14.50 -0.96 -6.73
CA ASN A 31 -15.72 -0.16 -6.84
C ASN A 31 -16.64 -0.24 -5.60
N VAL A 32 -16.08 0.01 -4.41
CA VAL A 32 -16.80 -0.09 -3.13
C VAL A 32 -17.19 1.25 -2.53
N LEU A 33 -16.64 2.35 -3.03
CA LEU A 33 -16.97 3.67 -2.51
C LEU A 33 -18.43 4.05 -2.80
N PRO A 34 -19.13 4.65 -1.82
CA PRO A 34 -20.50 5.11 -2.01
C PRO A 34 -20.62 6.25 -3.03
N MET A 35 -21.79 6.36 -3.63
CA MET A 35 -22.15 7.48 -4.50
C MET A 35 -22.95 8.54 -3.72
N PRO A 36 -22.75 9.84 -3.99
CA PRO A 36 -21.74 10.40 -4.89
C PRO A 36 -20.32 10.29 -4.30
N ARG A 37 -19.31 10.07 -5.15
CA ARG A 37 -17.89 9.97 -4.76
C ARG A 37 -17.26 11.34 -4.50
N THR A 38 -17.84 12.10 -3.57
CA THR A 38 -17.23 13.36 -3.11
C THR A 38 -16.18 13.08 -2.04
N MET A 39 -15.35 14.09 -1.75
CA MET A 39 -14.37 14.00 -0.66
C MET A 39 -15.06 13.70 0.67
N GLU A 40 -16.15 14.39 0.97
CA GLU A 40 -16.87 14.31 2.25
C GLU A 40 -17.48 12.91 2.44
N VAL A 41 -18.20 12.41 1.43
CA VAL A 41 -18.85 11.10 1.47
C VAL A 41 -17.81 9.98 1.57
N THR A 42 -16.71 10.08 0.83
CA THR A 42 -15.63 9.09 0.86
C THR A 42 -14.87 9.12 2.19
N GLN A 43 -14.59 10.31 2.72
CA GLN A 43 -13.93 10.48 4.01
C GLN A 43 -14.80 9.88 5.12
N GLU A 44 -16.09 10.25 5.19
CA GLU A 44 -17.00 9.73 6.21
C GLU A 44 -17.08 8.20 6.16
N PHE A 45 -17.16 7.62 4.96
CA PHE A 45 -17.20 6.17 4.76
C PHE A 45 -15.99 5.46 5.38
N ILE A 46 -14.77 5.90 5.06
CA ILE A 46 -13.54 5.27 5.53
C ILE A 46 -13.28 5.57 7.03
N GLU A 47 -13.51 6.82 7.46
CA GLU A 47 -13.27 7.23 8.85
C GLU A 47 -14.23 6.58 9.85
N SER A 48 -15.44 6.21 9.42
CA SER A 48 -16.39 5.44 10.23
C SER A 48 -15.85 4.07 10.67
N HIS A 49 -14.80 3.57 10.01
CA HIS A 49 -14.14 2.30 10.31
C HIS A 49 -12.80 2.44 11.04
N GLY A 50 -12.53 3.59 11.65
CA GLY A 50 -11.34 3.77 12.50
C GLY A 50 -10.07 4.12 11.72
N TRP A 51 -10.24 4.75 10.56
CA TRP A 51 -9.16 5.35 9.77
C TRP A 51 -9.26 6.88 9.87
N SER A 52 -8.16 7.59 9.64
CA SER A 52 -8.09 9.05 9.69
C SER A 52 -7.45 9.59 8.41
N ARG A 53 -8.12 10.53 7.74
CA ARG A 53 -7.63 11.14 6.50
C ARG A 53 -6.32 11.91 6.75
N GLN A 54 -5.42 11.84 5.79
CA GLN A 54 -4.13 12.52 5.82
C GLN A 54 -3.93 13.43 4.62
N GLY A 55 -3.68 14.71 4.92
CA GLY A 55 -3.38 15.72 3.92
C GLY A 55 -4.59 16.17 3.10
N ILE A 56 -4.31 16.51 1.84
CA ILE A 56 -5.29 17.04 0.89
C ILE A 56 -5.91 15.93 0.04
N VAL A 57 -6.72 16.30 -0.95
CA VAL A 57 -7.01 15.40 -2.08
C VAL A 57 -5.73 15.30 -2.91
N TRP A 58 -5.17 14.10 -3.02
CA TRP A 58 -3.87 13.89 -3.64
C TRP A 58 -4.00 13.65 -5.15
N PRO A 59 -3.12 14.25 -5.97
CA PRO A 59 -2.87 13.80 -7.33
C PRO A 59 -1.99 12.54 -7.32
N ALA A 60 -1.65 12.00 -8.49
CA ALA A 60 -0.70 10.90 -8.57
C ALA A 60 0.68 11.24 -7.96
N ILE A 61 1.22 10.34 -7.14
CA ILE A 61 2.56 10.43 -6.56
C ILE A 61 3.48 9.44 -7.28
N TYR A 62 4.42 9.98 -8.05
CA TYR A 62 5.36 9.22 -8.88
C TYR A 62 6.64 8.80 -8.16
N THR A 63 6.92 9.40 -7.01
CA THR A 63 8.08 9.05 -6.19
C THR A 63 7.84 7.71 -5.51
N ARG A 64 8.76 6.76 -5.68
CA ARG A 64 8.77 5.49 -4.92
C ARG A 64 8.91 5.77 -3.44
N HIS A 65 7.97 5.24 -2.66
CA HIS A 65 8.02 5.35 -1.22
C HIS A 65 7.38 4.14 -0.53
N PHE A 66 7.65 4.00 0.76
CA PHE A 66 6.95 3.11 1.68
C PHE A 66 6.92 3.71 3.09
N HIS A 67 5.98 3.22 3.90
CA HIS A 67 5.82 3.61 5.30
C HIS A 67 6.09 2.42 6.21
N PRO A 68 7.24 2.34 6.91
CA PRO A 68 7.56 1.17 7.73
C PRO A 68 6.70 1.08 9.01
N ASN A 69 6.18 2.21 9.50
CA ASN A 69 5.58 2.31 10.82
C ASN A 69 4.04 2.48 10.81
N VAL A 70 3.40 2.44 9.64
CA VAL A 70 1.95 2.64 9.51
C VAL A 70 1.38 1.93 8.28
N HIS A 71 0.16 1.41 8.39
CA HIS A 71 -0.63 0.93 7.25
C HIS A 71 -1.25 2.10 6.50
N GLU A 72 -1.36 2.01 5.19
CA GLU A 72 -1.95 3.08 4.37
C GLU A 72 -3.16 2.58 3.59
N CYS A 73 -4.16 3.44 3.42
CA CYS A 73 -5.34 3.17 2.62
C CYS A 73 -5.56 4.31 1.63
N TYR A 74 -5.73 4.00 0.34
CA TYR A 74 -6.19 4.95 -0.66
C TYR A 74 -7.63 4.67 -1.04
N ALA A 75 -8.43 5.74 -1.14
CA ALA A 75 -9.76 5.72 -1.73
C ALA A 75 -9.78 6.56 -3.02
N ILE A 76 -10.06 5.95 -4.16
CA ILE A 76 -9.93 6.58 -5.48
C ILE A 76 -11.20 7.36 -5.84
N LEU A 77 -11.11 8.69 -5.91
CA LEU A 77 -12.23 9.59 -6.14
C LEU A 77 -12.58 9.76 -7.62
N SER A 78 -11.58 9.76 -8.50
CA SER A 78 -11.75 10.00 -9.94
C SER A 78 -10.60 9.42 -10.74
N GLY A 79 -10.84 9.23 -12.04
CA GLY A 79 -9.84 8.80 -13.01
C GLY A 79 -9.32 7.37 -12.80
N HIS A 80 -8.14 7.09 -13.33
CA HIS A 80 -7.43 5.84 -13.06
C HIS A 80 -5.93 6.04 -13.14
N SER A 81 -5.19 5.16 -12.47
CA SER A 81 -3.73 5.19 -12.46
C SER A 81 -3.16 3.78 -12.44
N GLU A 82 -2.07 3.59 -13.17
CA GLU A 82 -1.21 2.43 -13.00
C GLU A 82 -0.26 2.68 -11.83
N VAL A 83 -0.20 1.73 -10.91
CA VAL A 83 0.76 1.70 -9.80
C VAL A 83 1.77 0.60 -10.00
N LEU A 84 3.00 0.89 -9.61
CA LEU A 84 4.04 -0.11 -9.40
C LEU A 84 4.20 -0.33 -7.90
N MET A 85 4.09 -1.57 -7.49
CA MET A 85 4.12 -2.01 -6.11
C MET A 85 5.34 -2.89 -5.86
N GLY A 86 5.83 -2.93 -4.63
CA GLY A 86 6.85 -3.88 -4.17
C GLY A 86 8.29 -3.48 -4.40
N VAL A 87 8.58 -2.30 -4.96
CA VAL A 87 9.96 -1.88 -5.27
C VAL A 87 10.31 -0.50 -4.75
N GLY A 88 11.56 -0.36 -4.29
CA GLY A 88 12.18 0.88 -3.84
C GLY A 88 13.05 1.49 -4.93
N LYS A 89 13.58 2.69 -4.69
CA LYS A 89 14.37 3.45 -5.65
C LYS A 89 15.57 2.68 -6.22
N LEU A 90 16.24 1.86 -5.41
CA LEU A 90 17.43 1.11 -5.82
C LEU A 90 17.18 -0.36 -6.16
N ASP A 91 15.94 -0.87 -6.08
CA ASP A 91 15.65 -2.24 -6.54
C ASP A 91 15.83 -2.44 -8.05
N ASN A 92 16.01 -1.34 -8.79
CA ASN A 92 16.28 -1.31 -10.22
C ASN A 92 17.75 -1.02 -10.57
N ALA A 93 18.67 -1.04 -9.58
CA ALA A 93 20.05 -0.55 -9.71
C ALA A 93 20.97 -1.35 -10.68
N ASN A 94 20.43 -2.27 -11.49
CA ASN A 94 21.13 -2.98 -12.56
C ASN A 94 20.76 -2.50 -13.98
N GLY A 95 20.21 -1.29 -14.12
CA GLY A 95 20.04 -0.62 -15.42
C GLY A 95 18.68 -0.80 -16.11
N HIS A 96 17.74 -1.53 -15.49
CA HIS A 96 16.37 -1.66 -15.99
C HIS A 96 15.47 -0.65 -15.28
N LYS A 97 14.95 0.31 -16.03
CA LYS A 97 13.89 1.19 -15.55
C LYS A 97 12.59 0.39 -15.43
N PRO A 98 11.67 0.77 -14.53
CA PRO A 98 10.38 0.07 -14.43
C PRO A 98 9.55 0.14 -15.72
N GLU A 99 9.74 1.15 -16.57
CA GLU A 99 9.16 1.19 -17.92
C GLU A 99 9.76 0.16 -18.90
N ASP A 100 10.88 -0.49 -18.54
CA ASP A 100 11.47 -1.57 -19.33
C ASP A 100 10.70 -2.87 -19.04
N HIS A 101 9.63 -3.10 -19.82
CA HIS A 101 8.78 -4.30 -19.78
C HIS A 101 9.50 -5.64 -20.01
N ASP A 102 10.81 -5.61 -20.31
CA ASP A 102 11.63 -6.78 -20.69
C ASP A 102 12.49 -7.36 -19.56
N SER A 103 12.44 -6.81 -18.34
CA SER A 103 13.18 -7.38 -17.20
C SER A 103 12.29 -8.30 -16.36
N GLU A 104 12.76 -9.53 -16.10
CA GLU A 104 12.12 -10.50 -15.21
C GLU A 104 12.05 -9.94 -13.76
N GLU A 105 10.96 -9.21 -13.54
CA GLU A 105 10.10 -9.04 -12.36
C GLU A 105 10.75 -8.80 -11.00
N ILE A 106 10.97 -7.52 -10.68
CA ILE A 106 10.76 -7.04 -9.30
C ILE A 106 9.64 -6.01 -9.34
N GLY A 107 8.56 -6.30 -8.63
CA GLY A 107 7.40 -5.42 -8.48
C GLY A 107 6.17 -5.86 -9.27
N LEU A 108 5.03 -5.28 -8.91
CA LEU A 108 3.71 -5.63 -9.43
C LEU A 108 3.03 -4.38 -9.98
N PHE A 109 2.62 -4.44 -11.26
CA PHE A 109 1.78 -3.42 -11.87
C PHE A 109 0.30 -3.68 -11.58
N LEU A 110 -0.42 -2.68 -11.10
CA LEU A 110 -1.87 -2.73 -10.90
C LEU A 110 -2.52 -1.46 -11.46
N THR A 111 -3.69 -1.59 -12.06
CA THR A 111 -4.54 -0.44 -12.37
C THR A 111 -5.52 -0.20 -11.21
N LEU A 112 -5.55 1.03 -10.69
CA LEU A 112 -6.56 1.50 -9.74
C LEU A 112 -7.52 2.45 -10.45
N ARG A 113 -8.81 2.31 -10.18
CA ARG A 113 -9.87 3.07 -10.84
C ARG A 113 -10.75 3.78 -9.82
N GLU A 114 -11.44 4.82 -10.26
CA GLU A 114 -12.49 5.47 -9.50
C GLU A 114 -13.43 4.47 -8.81
N GLY A 115 -13.64 4.66 -7.51
CA GLY A 115 -14.45 3.79 -6.66
C GLY A 115 -13.67 2.68 -5.97
N ASP A 116 -12.42 2.41 -6.37
CA ASP A 116 -11.58 1.41 -5.72
C ASP A 116 -11.06 1.92 -4.35
N VAL A 117 -10.83 0.97 -3.45
CA VAL A 117 -10.08 1.17 -2.20
C VAL A 117 -8.91 0.19 -2.19
N ILE A 118 -7.69 0.68 -1.99
CA ILE A 118 -6.48 -0.15 -1.83
C ILE A 118 -5.91 0.03 -0.43
N VAL A 119 -5.50 -1.07 0.20
CA VAL A 119 -4.85 -1.08 1.50
C VAL A 119 -3.44 -1.61 1.35
N HIS A 120 -2.47 -0.80 1.75
CA HIS A 120 -1.05 -1.06 1.77
C HIS A 120 -0.64 -1.46 3.20
N PRO A 121 -0.23 -2.71 3.42
CA PRO A 121 0.50 -3.09 4.61
C PRO A 121 1.72 -2.20 4.85
N ALA A 122 2.14 -2.08 6.11
CA ALA A 122 3.31 -1.29 6.44
C ALA A 122 4.53 -1.86 5.71
N GLY A 123 5.36 -0.99 5.16
CA GLY A 123 6.55 -1.39 4.41
C GLY A 123 6.31 -1.78 2.95
N THR A 124 5.09 -1.69 2.43
CA THR A 124 4.81 -1.90 1.01
C THR A 124 5.36 -0.74 0.17
N GLY A 125 6.36 -1.03 -0.67
CA GLY A 125 6.85 -0.09 -1.68
C GLY A 125 5.77 0.20 -2.71
N HIS A 126 5.55 1.46 -3.06
CA HIS A 126 4.61 1.83 -4.10
C HIS A 126 4.92 3.20 -4.75
N ALA A 127 4.52 3.33 -6.01
CA ALA A 127 4.50 4.58 -6.77
C ALA A 127 3.46 4.51 -7.88
N LYS A 128 2.98 5.66 -8.33
CA LYS A 128 2.22 5.79 -9.58
C LYS A 128 3.19 5.78 -10.77
N ILE A 129 2.78 5.20 -11.89
CA ILE A 129 3.55 5.12 -13.14
C ILE A 129 2.90 5.93 -14.24
N SER A 130 1.58 5.93 -14.27
CA SER A 130 0.78 6.75 -15.18
C SER A 130 -0.55 7.09 -14.53
N ASP A 131 -1.16 8.19 -14.94
CA ASP A 131 -2.53 8.54 -14.55
C ASP A 131 -3.29 9.20 -15.69
N GLU A 132 -4.60 8.96 -15.71
CA GLU A 132 -5.50 9.51 -16.72
C GLU A 132 -6.81 9.99 -16.08
N ARG A 133 -7.49 10.89 -16.80
CA ARG A 133 -8.84 11.39 -16.47
C ARG A 133 -8.92 12.07 -15.10
N ASP A 134 -7.94 12.92 -14.80
CA ASP A 134 -7.84 13.68 -13.53
C ASP A 134 -7.89 12.73 -12.32
N TYR A 135 -6.91 11.83 -12.25
CA TYR A 135 -6.83 10.85 -11.16
C TYR A 135 -6.63 11.56 -9.82
N ARG A 136 -7.55 11.32 -8.88
CA ARG A 136 -7.48 11.85 -7.52
C ARG A 136 -7.84 10.80 -6.49
N TYR A 137 -7.21 10.87 -5.32
CA TYR A 137 -7.49 9.97 -4.22
C TYR A 137 -7.36 10.65 -2.85
N LEU A 138 -7.95 10.01 -1.84
CA LEU A 138 -7.72 10.33 -0.44
C LEU A 138 -6.79 9.29 0.18
N SER A 139 -5.82 9.72 0.99
CA SER A 139 -4.98 8.83 1.81
C SER A 139 -5.47 8.82 3.25
N PHE A 140 -5.42 7.65 3.89
CA PHE A 140 -5.81 7.43 5.28
C PHE A 140 -4.79 6.52 5.97
N PHE A 141 -4.60 6.77 7.26
CA PHE A 141 -3.89 5.87 8.19
C PHE A 141 -4.84 5.41 9.30
N PRO A 142 -4.60 4.25 9.93
CA PRO A 142 -5.38 3.83 11.09
C PRO A 142 -5.37 4.91 12.18
N SER A 143 -6.52 5.16 12.79
CA SER A 143 -6.65 6.16 13.84
C SER A 143 -5.78 5.81 15.05
N GLY A 144 -5.04 6.79 15.57
CA GLY A 144 -4.07 6.59 16.65
C GLY A 144 -2.69 6.12 16.20
N SER A 145 -2.45 5.97 14.89
CA SER A 145 -1.11 5.71 14.35
C SER A 145 -0.12 6.82 14.74
N PRO A 146 1.18 6.50 14.87
CA PRO A 146 2.21 7.51 15.01
C PRO A 146 2.28 8.39 13.74
N ARG A 147 3.06 9.48 13.81
CA ARG A 147 3.44 10.20 12.60
C ARG A 147 4.16 9.24 11.65
N TRP A 148 3.70 9.20 10.40
CA TRP A 148 4.29 8.33 9.39
C TRP A 148 5.74 8.72 9.10
N VAL A 149 6.56 7.70 8.84
CA VAL A 149 7.91 7.83 8.28
C VAL A 149 7.83 7.46 6.80
N SER A 150 8.53 8.19 5.92
CA SER A 150 8.56 7.89 4.49
C SER A 150 9.96 7.52 4.06
N CYS A 151 10.11 6.31 3.54
CA CYS A 151 11.37 5.79 3.00
C CYS A 151 11.26 5.66 1.49
N ASN A 152 12.35 5.90 0.75
CA ASN A 152 12.35 5.72 -0.71
C ASN A 152 12.89 4.36 -1.16
N GLY A 153 13.46 3.55 -0.26
CA GLY A 153 14.22 2.35 -0.63
C GLY A 153 15.50 2.70 -1.39
N ASP A 154 16.24 3.66 -0.86
CA ASP A 154 17.52 4.17 -1.38
C ASP A 154 18.74 3.73 -0.55
N THR A 155 18.52 2.82 0.39
CA THR A 155 19.54 2.16 1.21
C THR A 155 19.17 0.69 1.35
N GLU A 156 20.18 -0.21 1.36
CA GLU A 156 19.96 -1.62 1.67
C GLU A 156 19.45 -1.79 3.11
N LEU A 157 18.45 -2.63 3.29
CA LEU A 157 17.84 -2.89 4.60
C LEU A 157 18.65 -3.91 5.41
N ASP A 158 18.70 -3.72 6.73
CA ASP A 158 18.99 -4.83 7.65
C ASP A 158 17.76 -5.70 7.63
N ARG A 159 17.74 -6.87 6.99
CA ARG A 159 16.47 -7.55 6.73
C ARG A 159 15.64 -7.83 8.00
N ASP A 160 16.28 -7.95 9.16
CA ASP A 160 15.59 -8.24 10.42
C ASP A 160 14.90 -7.01 11.05
N ASP A 161 15.47 -5.79 10.96
CA ASP A 161 14.98 -4.61 11.70
C ASP A 161 13.71 -3.98 11.06
N PRO A 162 13.69 -3.56 9.78
CA PRO A 162 12.51 -2.98 9.14
C PRO A 162 11.38 -4.00 8.92
N LEU A 163 11.70 -5.29 8.78
CA LEU A 163 10.66 -6.31 8.73
C LEU A 163 10.00 -6.49 10.11
N ALA A 164 10.78 -6.51 11.19
CA ALA A 164 10.22 -6.54 12.54
C ALA A 164 9.38 -5.29 12.83
N GLU A 165 9.85 -4.10 12.41
CA GLU A 165 9.11 -2.84 12.54
C GLU A 165 7.75 -2.90 11.83
N THR A 166 7.75 -3.27 10.55
CA THR A 166 6.51 -3.36 9.75
C THR A 166 5.51 -4.38 10.29
N MET A 167 6.01 -5.48 10.85
CA MET A 167 5.19 -6.51 11.47
C MET A 167 4.70 -6.18 12.88
N ALA A 168 5.30 -5.17 13.53
CA ALA A 168 4.85 -4.67 14.82
C ALA A 168 3.70 -3.65 14.70
N VAL A 169 3.42 -3.15 13.49
CA VAL A 169 2.29 -2.24 13.25
C VAL A 169 0.97 -2.97 13.55
N PRO A 170 0.12 -2.44 14.45
CA PRO A 170 -1.14 -3.10 14.80
C PRO A 170 -2.09 -3.23 13.61
N THR A 171 -2.68 -4.42 13.46
CA THR A 171 -3.71 -4.66 12.44
C THR A 171 -4.95 -3.81 12.74
N PRO A 172 -5.39 -2.93 11.82
CA PRO A 172 -6.56 -2.08 12.01
C PRO A 172 -7.84 -2.86 11.65
N PRO A 173 -9.03 -2.28 11.89
CA PRO A 173 -10.25 -2.74 11.24
C PRO A 173 -10.19 -2.57 9.72
N ASP A 174 -11.01 -3.34 9.00
CA ASP A 174 -11.18 -3.19 7.56
C ASP A 174 -11.72 -1.78 7.21
N PRO A 175 -11.10 -1.02 6.29
CA PRO A 175 -11.54 0.34 5.97
C PRO A 175 -12.91 0.41 5.27
N VAL A 176 -13.39 -0.70 4.71
CA VAL A 176 -14.63 -0.79 3.92
C VAL A 176 -15.77 -1.41 4.73
N LEU A 177 -15.46 -2.38 5.59
CA LEU A 177 -16.46 -3.18 6.33
C LEU A 177 -16.27 -3.17 7.86
N GLY A 178 -15.28 -2.44 8.38
CA GLY A 178 -14.98 -2.37 9.81
C GLY A 178 -14.54 -3.71 10.41
N ASN A 179 -14.96 -3.97 11.65
CA ASN A 179 -14.53 -5.15 12.43
C ASN A 179 -14.99 -6.50 11.85
N TYR A 180 -15.93 -6.49 10.89
CA TYR A 180 -16.45 -7.70 10.23
C TYR A 180 -15.95 -7.85 8.80
N GLY A 181 -14.99 -7.02 8.39
CA GLY A 181 -14.44 -7.05 7.06
C GLY A 181 -13.43 -8.16 6.82
N HIS A 182 -12.94 -8.21 5.59
CA HIS A 182 -12.05 -9.24 5.10
C HIS A 182 -10.61 -9.02 5.59
N LEU A 183 -10.20 -7.77 5.83
CA LEU A 183 -8.82 -7.41 6.18
C LEU A 183 -8.28 -8.21 7.35
N ASN A 184 -9.00 -8.24 8.48
CA ASN A 184 -8.53 -8.91 9.69
C ASN A 184 -8.29 -10.40 9.45
N ALA A 185 -9.20 -11.08 8.76
CA ALA A 185 -9.06 -12.50 8.44
C ALA A 185 -7.89 -12.75 7.47
N LEU A 186 -7.75 -11.91 6.44
CA LEU A 186 -6.71 -12.05 5.42
C LEU A 186 -5.30 -11.77 5.94
N TRP A 187 -5.16 -10.84 6.88
CA TRP A 187 -3.88 -10.50 7.50
C TRP A 187 -3.52 -11.41 8.70
N SER A 188 -4.47 -12.23 9.16
CA SER A 188 -4.25 -13.25 10.20
C SER A 188 -3.74 -14.60 9.66
N GLY A 189 -3.65 -14.76 8.34
CA GLY A 189 -3.28 -16.01 7.69
C GLY A 189 -1.82 -16.45 7.90
N PRO A 190 -1.48 -17.72 7.59
CA PRO A 190 -0.13 -18.24 7.71
C PRO A 190 0.85 -17.44 6.84
N ARG A 191 1.81 -16.79 7.49
CA ARG A 191 2.83 -15.93 6.88
C ARG A 191 3.78 -16.79 6.03
N ARG A 192 3.73 -16.69 4.71
CA ARG A 192 4.72 -17.34 3.83
C ARG A 192 6.02 -16.55 3.87
N ALA A 193 7.02 -17.06 4.59
CA ALA A 193 8.36 -16.50 4.59
C ALA A 193 9.06 -16.81 3.25
N TYR A 194 9.27 -15.79 2.42
CA TYR A 194 10.18 -15.88 1.28
C TYR A 194 11.57 -15.45 1.74
N PHE A 195 12.44 -16.42 2.01
CA PHE A 195 13.82 -16.18 2.37
C PHE A 195 14.66 -15.96 1.10
N SER A 196 15.31 -14.80 0.96
CA SER A 196 16.52 -14.69 0.13
C SER A 196 17.65 -14.13 0.98
N LYS A 197 18.85 -14.72 0.87
CA LYS A 197 20.03 -14.27 1.61
C LYS A 197 20.62 -13.04 0.94
N ALA A 198 20.95 -12.01 1.71
CA ALA A 198 22.19 -11.25 1.53
C ALA A 198 22.43 -10.39 2.78
N GLY A 199 23.65 -10.46 3.33
CA GLY A 199 24.12 -9.61 4.41
C GLY A 199 24.87 -8.40 3.86
N SER A 200 24.64 -7.24 4.47
CA SER A 200 25.39 -6.00 4.24
C SER A 200 24.95 -4.97 5.29
N LYS A 201 25.82 -3.98 5.58
CA LYS A 201 25.65 -3.01 6.67
C LYS A 201 24.50 -2.06 6.37
N ALA A 202 23.44 -2.18 7.15
CA ALA A 202 22.22 -1.45 7.00
C ALA A 202 22.26 -0.01 7.54
N GLY A 203 21.55 0.88 6.85
CA GLY A 203 21.16 2.19 7.37
C GLY A 203 19.70 2.17 7.82
N LYS A 204 19.36 2.99 8.82
CA LYS A 204 17.97 3.23 9.21
C LYS A 204 17.35 4.26 8.26
N CYS A 205 16.08 4.07 7.91
CA CYS A 205 15.31 5.16 7.30
C CYS A 205 15.20 6.34 8.28
N SER A 206 15.42 7.54 7.77
CA SER A 206 15.28 8.82 8.49
C SER A 206 14.02 9.56 8.05
#